data_AF-A0A136J9H0-F1
#
_entry.id   AF-A0A136J9H0-F1
#
_cell.length_a   1.000
_cell.length_b   1.000
_cell.length_c   1.000
_cell.angle_alpha   90.00
_cell.angle_beta   90.00
_cell.angle_gamma   90.00
#
_symmetry.space_group_name_H-M   'P 1'
#
loop_
_entity.id
_entity.type
_entity.pdbx_description
1 polymer ?
#
loop_
_entity_poly.entity_id
_entity_poly.type
_entity_poly.pdbx_seq_one_letter_code
_entity_poly.pdbx_strand_id
1 'polypeptide(L)'
;MVRYPMAGEELERLRSTVGVQMTRPRAFVLGHGLWNDLNHKESLAWLDTVLDIVRPSLGYAAGRGRGSRGYLPILLVTPNAAGELKPDEWLLSQGNKALVRFEKTMAVEAARRRIDHLGTWNMSVQASLYDGVHMDMRGNLVKAMLVLNWLNSL
;
A
#
# COMPACT_ATOMS: atom_id res chain seq x y z
N MET A 1 -3.71 -15.24 -0.45
CA MET A 1 -3.28 -14.37 -1.56
C MET A 1 -4.35 -13.31 -1.73
N VAL A 2 -4.07 -12.02 -1.52
CA VAL A 2 -5.11 -10.98 -1.50
C VAL A 2 -5.24 -10.35 -2.89
N ARG A 3 -5.73 -11.14 -3.85
CA ARG A 3 -6.11 -10.67 -5.18
C ARG A 3 -7.56 -10.14 -5.12
N TYR A 4 -7.91 -9.20 -5.99
CA TYR A 4 -9.31 -8.82 -6.20
C TYR A 4 -9.98 -9.74 -7.24
N PRO A 5 -11.22 -10.23 -7.02
CA PRO A 5 -12.05 -10.01 -5.83
C PRO A 5 -11.48 -10.73 -4.60
N MET A 6 -11.57 -10.08 -3.44
CA MET A 6 -11.17 -10.71 -2.18
C MET A 6 -12.16 -11.82 -1.81
N ALA A 7 -11.64 -12.96 -1.35
CA ALA A 7 -12.47 -14.03 -0.82
C ALA A 7 -13.31 -13.55 0.38
N GLY A 8 -14.53 -14.08 0.53
CA GLY A 8 -15.42 -13.69 1.63
C GLY A 8 -14.79 -13.90 3.02
N GLU A 9 -14.04 -14.99 3.20
CA GLU A 9 -13.31 -15.26 4.45
C GLU A 9 -12.25 -14.21 4.78
N GLU A 10 -11.56 -13.66 3.76
CA GLU A 10 -10.54 -12.62 3.91
C GLU A 10 -11.18 -11.29 4.30
N LEU A 11 -12.35 -10.99 3.72
CA LEU A 11 -13.16 -9.84 4.09
C LEU A 11 -13.62 -9.91 5.54
N GLU A 12 -14.16 -11.06 5.96
CA GLU A 12 -14.60 -11.26 7.34
C GLU A 12 -13.42 -11.20 8.32
N ARG A 13 -12.27 -11.78 7.97
CA ARG A 13 -11.05 -11.67 8.77
C ARG A 13 -10.57 -10.23 8.90
N LEU A 14 -10.64 -9.44 7.83
CA LEU A 14 -10.29 -8.02 7.87
C LEU A 14 -11.26 -7.26 8.80
N ARG A 15 -12.58 -7.46 8.65
CA ARG A 15 -13.59 -6.83 9.51
C ARG A 15 -13.39 -7.17 10.98
N SER A 16 -13.14 -8.44 11.30
CA SER A 16 -12.92 -8.89 12.68
C SER A 16 -11.65 -8.30 13.28
N THR A 17 -10.58 -8.18 12.48
CA THR A 17 -9.30 -7.61 12.91
C THR A 17 -9.38 -6.11 13.13
N VAL A 18 -10.08 -5.39 12.25
CA VAL A 18 -10.29 -3.95 12.34
C VAL A 18 -11.16 -3.62 13.56
N GLY A 19 -12.27 -4.33 13.73
CA GLY A 19 -13.21 -4.11 14.84
C GLY A 19 -13.90 -2.74 14.78
N VAL A 20 -14.86 -2.50 15.68
CA VAL A 20 -15.82 -1.38 15.52
C VAL A 20 -15.38 -0.11 16.25
N GLN A 21 -14.59 -0.20 17.32
CA GLN A 21 -14.22 0.99 18.10
C GLN A 21 -13.02 0.70 19.01
N MET A 22 -12.03 1.59 19.03
CA MET A 22 -10.93 1.57 20.01
C MET A 22 -10.72 2.94 20.64
N THR A 23 -10.17 2.93 21.85
CA THR A 23 -9.87 4.11 22.66
C THR A 23 -8.58 4.83 22.25
N ARG A 24 -7.79 4.28 21.32
CA ARG A 24 -6.49 4.82 20.90
C ARG A 24 -6.48 5.18 19.41
N PRO A 25 -5.75 6.24 19.00
CA PRO A 25 -5.52 6.55 17.59
C PRO A 25 -4.93 5.35 16.84
N ARG A 26 -5.35 5.17 15.59
CA ARG A 26 -4.83 4.12 14.70
C ARG A 26 -4.39 4.72 13.38
N ALA A 27 -3.41 4.07 12.78
CA ALA A 27 -2.98 4.28 11.41
C ALA A 27 -2.99 2.95 10.67
N PHE A 28 -3.28 2.96 9.37
CA PHE A 28 -3.25 1.76 8.53
C PHE A 28 -2.15 1.88 7.48
N VAL A 29 -1.38 0.81 7.29
CA VAL A 29 -0.39 0.71 6.21
C VAL A 29 -0.86 -0.41 5.27
N LEU A 30 -1.10 -0.06 4.02
CA LEU A 30 -1.72 -0.90 3.02
C LEU A 30 -0.68 -1.23 1.93
N GLY A 31 -0.25 -2.47 1.81
CA GLY A 31 0.65 -2.91 0.74
C GLY A 31 -0.12 -3.65 -0.35
N HIS A 32 -0.09 -3.17 -1.60
CA HIS A 32 -0.82 -3.82 -2.71
C HIS A 32 -0.22 -3.56 -4.10
N GLY A 33 -0.50 -4.46 -5.05
CA GLY A 33 -0.21 -4.27 -6.48
C GLY A 33 0.14 -5.54 -7.24
N LEU A 34 1.24 -6.24 -6.87
CA LEU A 34 1.74 -7.39 -7.64
C LEU A 34 0.76 -8.56 -7.71
N TRP A 35 0.01 -8.82 -6.64
CA TRP A 35 -0.99 -9.90 -6.61
C TRP A 35 -2.22 -9.63 -7.49
N ASN A 36 -2.43 -8.37 -7.91
CA ASN A 36 -3.40 -7.99 -8.94
C ASN A 36 -2.73 -7.80 -10.31
N ASP A 37 -1.49 -8.26 -10.49
CA ASP A 37 -0.71 -8.10 -11.71
C ASP A 37 -0.63 -6.64 -12.19
N LEU A 38 -0.55 -5.70 -11.24
CA LEU A 38 -0.57 -4.25 -11.50
C LEU A 38 -1.82 -3.77 -12.27
N ASN A 39 -2.90 -4.55 -12.27
CA ASN A 39 -4.16 -4.14 -12.85
C ASN A 39 -4.75 -2.98 -12.05
N HIS A 40 -4.86 -1.81 -12.67
CA HIS A 40 -5.36 -0.61 -12.01
C HIS A 40 -6.80 -0.76 -11.52
N LYS A 41 -7.69 -1.32 -12.35
CA LYS A 41 -9.11 -1.44 -12.02
C LYS A 41 -9.32 -2.35 -10.80
N GLU A 42 -8.68 -3.50 -10.80
CA GLU A 42 -8.73 -4.46 -9.70
C GLU A 42 -8.09 -3.91 -8.43
N SER A 43 -6.97 -3.18 -8.56
CA SER A 43 -6.26 -2.59 -7.41
C SER A 43 -7.04 -1.45 -6.77
N LEU A 44 -7.76 -0.65 -7.57
CA LEU A 44 -8.65 0.39 -7.06
C LEU A 44 -9.90 -0.19 -6.41
N ALA A 45 -10.51 -1.21 -7.01
CA ALA A 45 -11.65 -1.89 -6.40
C ALA A 45 -11.27 -2.53 -5.05
N TRP A 46 -10.07 -3.12 -4.96
CA TRP A 46 -9.50 -3.59 -3.70
C TRP A 46 -9.33 -2.45 -2.70
N LEU A 47 -8.70 -1.34 -3.11
CA LEU A 47 -8.44 -0.20 -2.24
C LEU A 47 -9.74 0.38 -1.69
N ASP A 48 -10.75 0.59 -2.54
CA ASP A 48 -12.05 1.11 -2.14
C ASP A 48 -12.73 0.17 -1.13
N THR A 49 -12.70 -1.14 -1.39
CA THR A 49 -13.25 -2.14 -0.46
C THR A 49 -12.57 -2.11 0.91
N VAL A 50 -11.23 -2.03 0.95
CA VAL A 50 -10.47 -1.96 2.21
C VAL A 50 -10.74 -0.65 2.92
N LEU A 51 -10.77 0.47 2.21
CA LEU A 51 -11.06 1.79 2.77
C LEU A 51 -12.44 1.84 3.42
N ASP A 52 -13.46 1.27 2.78
CA ASP A 52 -14.81 1.21 3.34
C ASP A 52 -14.88 0.41 4.65
N ILE A 53 -14.01 -0.60 4.81
CA ILE A 53 -13.91 -1.39 6.04
C ILE A 53 -13.15 -0.64 7.13
N VAL A 54 -12.04 0.03 6.81
CA VAL A 54 -11.16 0.63 7.83
C VAL A 54 -11.61 2.04 8.25
N ARG A 55 -12.23 2.81 7.36
CA ARG A 55 -12.64 4.21 7.63
C ARG A 55 -13.50 4.38 8.88
N PRO A 56 -14.54 3.54 9.13
CA PRO A 56 -15.34 3.67 10.34
C PRO A 56 -14.52 3.52 11.63
N SER A 57 -13.46 2.72 11.59
CA SER A 57 -12.60 2.45 12.77
C SER A 57 -11.62 3.57 13.11
N LEU A 58 -11.42 4.54 12.21
CA LEU A 58 -10.48 5.65 12.42
C LEU A 58 -11.01 6.71 13.42
N GLY A 59 -12.31 6.70 13.72
CA GLY A 59 -12.92 7.59 14.70
C GLY A 59 -12.57 9.07 14.49
N TYR A 60 -12.40 9.81 15.60
CA TYR A 60 -12.03 11.24 15.59
C TYR A 60 -10.58 11.52 15.15
N ALA A 61 -9.75 10.50 14.90
CA ALA A 61 -8.36 10.68 14.46
C ALA A 61 -8.27 11.20 13.02
N ALA A 62 -9.32 11.05 12.21
CA ALA A 62 -9.42 11.52 10.83
C ALA A 62 -9.36 13.07 10.64
N GLY A 63 -9.07 13.84 11.68
CA GLY A 63 -9.06 15.30 11.64
C GLY A 63 -8.04 16.03 12.51
N ARG A 64 -7.05 15.36 13.12
CA ARG A 64 -6.14 16.00 14.11
C ARG A 64 -4.63 16.05 13.79
N GLY A 65 -4.21 15.73 12.57
CA GLY A 65 -2.86 16.07 12.06
C GLY A 65 -2.81 16.01 10.53
N ARG A 66 -1.80 16.54 9.81
CA ARG A 66 -0.83 17.61 10.07
C ARG A 66 -1.37 18.87 9.35
N GLY A 67 -2.30 19.58 10.01
CA GLY A 67 -2.92 20.83 9.50
C GLY A 67 -4.22 20.65 8.71
N SER A 68 -5.37 20.61 9.40
CA SER A 68 -6.75 20.92 8.95
C SER A 68 -7.29 20.42 7.58
N ARG A 69 -6.60 19.57 6.81
CA ARG A 69 -6.95 19.22 5.41
C ARG A 69 -7.69 17.88 5.22
N GLY A 70 -8.04 17.16 6.29
CA GLY A 70 -8.89 15.97 6.19
C GLY A 70 -8.26 14.79 5.45
N TYR A 71 -6.95 14.59 5.59
CA TYR A 71 -6.28 13.34 5.22
C TYR A 71 -6.51 12.28 6.30
N LEU A 72 -6.73 11.04 5.86
CA LEU A 72 -6.88 9.88 6.74
C LEU A 72 -5.49 9.34 7.08
N PRO A 73 -5.25 8.85 8.32
CA PRO A 73 -3.99 8.20 8.72
C PRO A 73 -3.85 6.81 8.08
N ILE A 74 -3.80 6.77 6.75
CA ILE A 74 -3.69 5.58 5.92
C ILE A 74 -2.56 5.83 4.92
N LEU A 75 -1.61 4.90 4.87
CA LEU A 75 -0.49 4.92 3.93
C LEU A 75 -0.64 3.77 2.93
N LEU A 76 -0.77 4.09 1.65
CA LEU A 76 -0.70 3.12 0.57
C LEU A 76 0.76 2.93 0.13
N VAL A 77 1.26 1.70 0.17
CA VAL A 77 2.60 1.30 -0.26
C VAL A 77 2.49 0.51 -1.56
N THR A 78 3.10 1.03 -2.64
CA THR A 78 3.14 0.34 -3.94
C THR A 78 4.37 -0.55 -4.08
N PRO A 79 4.38 -1.51 -5.01
CA PRO A 79 5.44 -2.52 -5.09
C PRO A 79 6.83 -1.96 -5.40
N ASN A 80 7.85 -2.78 -5.12
CA ASN A 80 9.24 -2.53 -5.50
C ASN A 80 9.44 -2.51 -7.02
N ALA A 81 10.60 -2.04 -7.44
CA ALA A 81 11.18 -2.31 -8.74
C ALA A 81 11.29 -3.82 -9.03
N ALA A 82 11.34 -4.14 -10.33
CA ALA A 82 11.71 -5.47 -10.80
C ALA A 82 13.25 -5.56 -10.80
N GLY A 83 13.78 -6.56 -10.10
CA GLY A 83 15.22 -6.84 -10.04
C GLY A 83 15.65 -7.84 -11.10
N GLU A 84 16.96 -8.06 -11.18
CA GLU A 84 17.59 -8.91 -12.19
C GLU A 84 17.08 -10.36 -12.20
N LEU A 85 16.77 -10.91 -11.01
CA LEU A 85 16.32 -12.30 -10.87
C LEU A 85 14.81 -12.49 -11.10
N LYS A 86 14.08 -11.44 -11.50
CA LYS A 86 12.64 -11.56 -11.72
C LYS A 86 12.40 -12.46 -12.94
N PRO A 87 11.56 -13.51 -12.83
CA PRO A 87 11.37 -14.43 -13.95
C PRO A 87 10.79 -13.72 -15.18
N ASP A 88 11.30 -14.08 -16.37
CA ASP A 88 10.99 -13.44 -17.65
C ASP A 88 9.49 -13.38 -17.96
N GLU A 89 8.74 -14.41 -17.56
CA GLU A 89 7.28 -14.51 -17.73
C GLU A 89 6.54 -13.31 -17.09
N TRP A 90 7.11 -12.68 -16.06
CA TRP A 90 6.53 -11.53 -15.37
C TRP A 90 7.07 -10.19 -15.86
N LEU A 91 8.09 -10.14 -16.72
CA LEU A 91 8.70 -8.87 -17.13
C LEU A 91 7.75 -8.02 -17.98
N LEU A 92 6.87 -8.64 -18.76
CA LEU A 92 5.89 -7.92 -19.58
C LEU A 92 4.81 -7.24 -18.74
N SER A 93 4.22 -7.95 -17.77
CA SER A 93 3.14 -7.41 -16.94
C SER A 93 3.64 -6.66 -15.70
N GLN A 94 4.81 -7.02 -15.17
CA GLN A 94 5.34 -6.51 -13.90
C GLN A 94 6.81 -6.03 -13.99
N GLY A 95 7.30 -5.69 -15.18
CA GLY A 95 8.60 -5.04 -15.35
C GLY A 95 8.60 -3.58 -14.88
N ASN A 96 9.78 -2.97 -14.82
CA ASN A 96 9.97 -1.62 -14.26
C ASN A 96 9.10 -0.54 -14.92
N LYS A 97 8.85 -0.62 -16.24
CA LYS A 97 7.95 0.33 -16.92
C LYS A 97 6.51 0.24 -16.41
N ALA A 98 6.01 -0.99 -16.18
CA ALA A 98 4.67 -1.22 -15.66
C ALA A 98 4.58 -0.76 -14.19
N LEU A 99 5.60 -1.07 -13.39
CA LEU A 99 5.69 -0.67 -11.98
C LEU A 99 5.69 0.86 -11.79
N VAL A 100 6.49 1.60 -12.56
CA VAL A 100 6.50 3.08 -12.51
C VAL A 100 5.13 3.66 -12.85
N ARG A 101 4.48 3.12 -13.90
CA ARG A 101 3.15 3.59 -14.32
C ARG A 101 2.13 3.32 -13.23
N PHE A 102 2.13 2.10 -12.70
CA PHE A 102 1.27 1.70 -11.59
C PHE A 102 1.45 2.61 -10.38
N GLU A 103 2.68 2.81 -9.94
CA GLU A 103 3.00 3.66 -8.79
C GLU A 103 2.50 5.10 -8.97
N LYS A 104 2.77 5.72 -10.12
CA LYS A 104 2.32 7.09 -10.42
C LYS A 104 0.79 7.18 -10.47
N THR A 105 0.12 6.18 -11.04
CA THR A 105 -1.35 6.13 -11.06
C THR A 105 -1.91 5.99 -9.65
N MET A 106 -1.38 5.06 -8.84
CA MET A 106 -1.85 4.85 -7.48
C MET A 106 -1.57 6.05 -6.57
N ALA A 107 -0.50 6.81 -6.80
CA ALA A 107 -0.23 8.06 -6.08
C ALA A 107 -1.36 9.10 -6.29
N VAL A 108 -1.81 9.28 -7.53
CA VAL A 108 -2.93 10.17 -7.86
C VAL A 108 -4.22 9.68 -7.21
N GLU A 109 -4.47 8.38 -7.27
CA GLU A 109 -5.69 7.76 -6.72
C GLU A 109 -5.74 7.77 -5.20
N ALA A 110 -4.58 7.65 -4.54
CA ALA A 110 -4.42 7.83 -3.09
C ALA A 110 -4.74 9.28 -2.68
N ALA A 111 -4.17 10.27 -3.38
CA ALA A 111 -4.44 11.67 -3.12
C ALA A 111 -5.92 12.03 -3.28
N ARG A 112 -6.60 11.49 -4.31
CA ARG A 112 -8.06 11.65 -4.50
C ARG A 112 -8.88 11.11 -3.32
N ARG A 113 -8.38 10.05 -2.67
CA ARG A 113 -9.00 9.42 -1.49
C ARG A 113 -8.54 10.04 -0.16
N ARG A 114 -7.68 11.07 -0.22
CA ARG A 114 -7.07 11.75 0.93
C ARG A 114 -6.31 10.77 1.84
N ILE A 115 -5.59 9.84 1.23
CA ILE A 115 -4.65 8.96 1.93
C ILE A 115 -3.25 9.24 1.40
N ASP A 116 -2.24 8.95 2.22
CA ASP A 116 -0.85 9.11 1.82
C ASP A 116 -0.41 7.95 0.94
N HIS A 117 0.63 8.19 0.13
CA HIS A 117 1.23 7.18 -0.73
C HIS A 117 2.75 7.14 -0.53
N LEU A 118 3.27 5.93 -0.35
CA LEU A 118 4.69 5.63 -0.33
C LEU A 118 5.05 4.80 -1.55
N GLY A 119 5.57 5.47 -2.57
CA GLY A 119 6.16 4.82 -3.73
C GLY A 119 7.47 4.13 -3.36
N THR A 120 7.61 2.84 -3.69
CA THR A 120 8.82 2.07 -3.38
C THR A 120 9.64 1.69 -4.61
N TRP A 121 9.15 1.98 -5.82
CA TRP A 121 9.90 1.71 -7.05
C TRP A 121 11.25 2.45 -7.06
N ASN A 122 11.25 3.76 -6.86
CA ASN A 122 12.46 4.57 -7.00
C ASN A 122 13.55 4.19 -5.98
N MET A 123 13.14 3.90 -4.74
CA MET A 123 14.08 3.49 -3.69
C MET A 123 14.66 2.08 -3.89
N SER A 124 13.99 1.23 -4.68
CA SER A 124 14.37 -0.18 -4.84
C SER A 124 14.98 -0.50 -6.21
N VAL A 125 15.02 0.45 -7.14
CA VAL A 125 15.53 0.23 -8.50
C VAL A 125 17.01 -0.17 -8.55
N GLN A 126 17.80 0.20 -7.54
CA GLN A 126 19.20 -0.20 -7.37
C GLN A 126 19.42 -1.05 -6.11
N ALA A 127 18.35 -1.51 -5.47
CA ALA A 127 18.46 -2.34 -4.28
C ALA A 127 18.69 -3.81 -4.65
N SER A 128 19.32 -4.54 -3.75
CA SER A 128 19.40 -6.00 -3.84
C SER A 128 18.04 -6.62 -3.55
N LEU A 129 17.45 -7.26 -4.56
CA LEU A 129 16.20 -8.02 -4.45
C LEU A 129 16.53 -9.52 -4.48
N TYR A 130 16.21 -10.22 -3.40
CA TYR A 130 16.59 -11.61 -3.15
C TYR A 130 16.17 -12.57 -4.28
N ASP A 131 14.96 -12.37 -4.80
CA ASP A 131 14.35 -13.18 -5.88
C ASP A 131 13.89 -12.30 -7.06
N GLY A 132 14.42 -11.07 -7.15
CA GLY A 132 13.99 -10.10 -8.15
C GLY A 132 12.66 -9.39 -7.85
N VAL A 133 12.00 -9.70 -6.72
CA VAL A 133 10.73 -9.07 -6.29
C VAL A 133 10.81 -8.55 -4.86
N HIS A 134 11.28 -9.40 -3.94
CA HIS A 134 11.37 -9.12 -2.52
C HIS A 134 12.73 -8.53 -2.18
N MET A 135 12.72 -7.44 -1.40
CA MET A 135 13.97 -6.87 -0.88
C MET A 135 14.59 -7.76 0.19
N ASP A 136 15.89 -7.64 0.35
CA ASP A 136 16.61 -8.17 1.51
C ASP A 136 16.26 -7.43 2.82
N MET A 137 16.90 -7.84 3.92
CA MET A 137 16.68 -7.21 5.23
C MET A 137 17.04 -5.71 5.24
N ARG A 138 18.08 -5.30 4.51
CA ARG A 138 18.53 -3.90 4.48
C ARG A 138 17.48 -3.02 3.80
N GLY A 139 16.97 -3.45 2.65
CA GLY A 139 15.89 -2.74 1.96
C GLY A 139 14.62 -2.66 2.83
N ASN A 140 14.26 -3.75 3.51
CA ASN A 140 13.08 -3.75 4.38
C ASN A 140 13.25 -2.83 5.60
N LEU A 141 14.46 -2.72 6.15
CA LEU A 141 14.76 -1.76 7.22
C LEU A 141 14.55 -0.32 6.75
N VAL A 142 14.99 0.03 5.53
CA VAL A 142 14.74 1.36 4.96
C VAL A 142 13.24 1.63 4.82
N LYS A 143 12.45 0.66 4.31
CA LYS A 143 10.98 0.81 4.26
C LYS A 143 10.36 1.02 5.64
N ALA A 144 10.81 0.26 6.64
CA ALA A 144 10.33 0.42 8.01
C ALA A 144 10.64 1.83 8.54
N MET A 145 11.84 2.36 8.29
CA MET A 145 12.21 3.73 8.65
C MET A 145 11.32 4.77 7.96
N LEU A 146 10.99 4.58 6.68
CA LEU A 146 10.07 5.48 5.96
C LEU A 146 8.66 5.46 6.56
N VAL A 147 8.15 4.29 6.94
CA VAL A 147 6.84 4.16 7.62
C VAL A 147 6.87 4.81 9.00
N LEU A 148 7.94 4.62 9.78
CA LEU A 148 8.09 5.26 11.09
C LEU A 148 8.18 6.78 10.99
N ASN A 149 8.90 7.30 9.98
CA ASN A 149 8.96 8.73 9.71
C ASN A 149 7.58 9.30 9.34
N TRP A 150 6.80 8.55 8.56
CA TRP A 150 5.41 8.91 8.25
C TRP A 150 4.54 8.90 9.52
N LEU A 151 4.61 7.86 10.35
CA LEU A 151 3.85 7.78 11.61
C LEU A 151 4.19 8.93 12.55
N ASN A 152 5.46 9.33 12.63
CA ASN A 152 5.91 10.48 13.43
C ASN A 152 5.39 11.83 12.88
N SER A 153 4.86 11.85 11.66
CA SER A 153 4.31 13.06 11.03
C SER A 153 2.79 13.18 11.14
N LEU A 154 2.11 12.16 11.66
CA LEU A 154 0.65 12.11 11.84
C LEU A 154 0.17 12.97 13.02
#